data_AF-A0A6V8KE29-F1
#
_entry.id   AF-A0A6V8KE29-F1
#
_cell.length_a   1.000
_cell.length_b   1.000
_cell.length_c   1.000
_cell.angle_alpha   90.00
_cell.angle_beta   90.00
_cell.angle_gamma   90.00
#
_symmetry.space_group_name_H-M   'P 1'
#
loop_
_entity.id
_entity.type
_entity.pdbx_description
1 polymer ?
#
loop_
_entity_poly.entity_id
_entity_poly.type
_entity_poly.pdbx_seq_one_letter_code
_entity_poly.pdbx_strand_id
1 'polypeptide(L)'
;MIRRALAAVIGRARPRVTACDVGYELMDLAETGGECYRADSMEAFFDAHAGAHIDFVEQDLFAAFEESAKAGRTVAGYVSLRFTRRSSALLAMQRWDVTCSVEVALLKGIEGNAEVLNTLELAALQRGGTIHWGQRNGTDAAAVAASYPELERWRKRLTEIIGDGRPGTFDNDFCSARGLEPQP
;
A
#
# COMPACT_ATOMS: atom_id res chain seq x y z
N MET A 1 9.66 -23.35 -18.58
CA MET A 1 8.70 -22.47 -19.30
C MET A 1 8.69 -21.03 -18.76
N ILE A 2 8.73 -20.82 -17.44
CA ILE A 2 8.68 -19.49 -16.78
C ILE A 2 9.82 -18.52 -17.18
N ARG A 3 11.04 -19.03 -17.44
CA ARG A 3 12.20 -18.18 -17.83
C ARG A 3 12.04 -17.43 -19.16
N ARG A 4 11.23 -17.92 -20.10
CA ARG A 4 11.01 -17.24 -21.40
C ARG A 4 9.96 -16.14 -21.30
N ALA A 5 8.97 -16.27 -20.41
CA ALA A 5 7.93 -15.26 -20.22
C ALA A 5 8.48 -14.00 -19.52
N LEU A 6 9.30 -14.17 -18.47
CA LEU A 6 9.87 -13.05 -17.72
C LEU A 6 10.79 -12.18 -18.61
N ALA A 7 11.59 -12.81 -19.49
CA ALA A 7 12.47 -12.10 -20.42
C ALA A 7 11.72 -11.38 -21.55
N ALA A 8 10.54 -11.87 -21.96
CA ALA A 8 9.73 -11.22 -22.98
C ALA A 8 9.01 -9.96 -22.44
N VAL A 9 8.60 -9.98 -21.17
CA VAL A 9 7.94 -8.85 -20.49
C VAL A 9 8.95 -7.77 -20.09
N ILE A 10 10.15 -8.15 -19.65
CA ILE A 10 11.17 -7.20 -19.14
C ILE A 10 12.16 -6.74 -20.24
N GLY A 11 12.32 -7.51 -21.32
CA GLY A 11 13.46 -7.38 -22.24
C GLY A 11 13.30 -6.41 -23.42
N ARG A 12 12.17 -5.73 -23.59
CA ARG A 12 12.05 -4.64 -24.58
C ARG A 12 11.88 -3.33 -23.84
N ALA A 13 12.97 -2.60 -23.67
CA ALA A 13 12.93 -1.21 -23.26
C ALA A 13 12.05 -0.44 -24.26
N ARG A 14 10.80 -0.18 -23.89
CA ARG A 14 9.94 0.72 -24.64
C ARG A 14 10.58 2.11 -24.63
N PRO A 15 10.46 2.90 -25.72
CA PRO A 15 10.94 4.27 -25.72
C PRO A 15 10.32 5.01 -24.52
N ARG A 16 11.13 5.85 -23.85
CA ARG A 16 10.64 6.69 -22.76
C ARG A 16 9.58 7.62 -23.33
N VAL A 17 8.32 7.38 -22.99
CA VAL A 17 7.18 8.20 -23.39
C VAL A 17 6.57 8.81 -22.14
N THR A 18 6.34 10.12 -22.18
CA THR A 18 5.46 10.78 -21.22
C THR A 18 4.03 10.47 -21.63
N ALA A 19 3.29 9.77 -20.77
CA ALA A 19 1.89 9.46 -20.96
C ALA A 19 1.07 10.10 -19.82
N CYS A 20 -0.17 10.49 -20.12
CA CYS A 20 -1.14 10.98 -19.16
C CYS A 20 -2.43 10.20 -19.37
N ASP A 21 -2.88 9.48 -18.35
CA ASP A 21 -4.08 8.67 -18.38
C ASP A 21 -4.62 8.43 -16.96
N VAL A 22 -5.73 7.69 -16.83
CA VAL A 22 -6.18 7.14 -15.55
C VAL A 22 -5.14 6.14 -15.03
N GLY A 23 -4.89 6.16 -13.72
CA GLY A 23 -3.72 5.49 -13.11
C GLY A 23 -3.57 4.02 -13.47
N TYR A 24 -4.67 3.27 -13.64
CA TYR A 24 -4.59 1.87 -14.05
C TYR A 24 -4.15 1.71 -15.51
N GLU A 25 -4.54 2.61 -16.43
CA GLU A 25 -4.14 2.58 -17.85
C GLU A 25 -2.67 2.97 -18.03
N LEU A 26 -2.16 3.86 -17.15
CA LEU A 26 -0.73 4.17 -17.08
C LEU A 26 0.13 3.01 -16.55
N MET A 27 -0.43 2.13 -15.72
CA MET A 27 0.27 0.97 -15.16
C MET A 27 0.03 -0.31 -15.98
N ASP A 28 -1.08 -0.39 -16.72
CA ASP A 28 -1.49 -1.50 -17.58
C ASP A 28 -1.15 -1.20 -19.05
N LEU A 29 0.10 -0.82 -19.31
CA LEU A 29 0.58 -0.47 -20.65
C LEU A 29 0.68 -1.67 -21.61
N ALA A 30 0.31 -2.87 -21.18
CA ALA A 30 0.26 -4.05 -22.03
C ALA A 30 -1.20 -4.41 -22.30
N GLU A 31 -1.54 -4.68 -23.57
CA GLU A 31 -2.67 -5.57 -23.86
C GLU A 31 -2.34 -6.92 -23.21
N THR A 32 -2.70 -7.07 -21.93
CA THR A 32 -2.67 -8.35 -21.26
C THR A 32 -3.78 -9.14 -21.94
N GLY A 33 -3.43 -10.01 -22.89
CA GLY A 33 -4.38 -10.78 -23.71
C GLY A 33 -5.21 -11.79 -22.91
N GLY A 34 -5.87 -11.34 -21.85
CA GLY A 34 -6.56 -12.14 -20.83
C GLY A 34 -5.68 -12.58 -19.65
N GLU A 35 -4.38 -12.27 -19.63
CA GLU A 35 -3.47 -12.71 -18.56
C GLU A 35 -3.37 -11.68 -17.43
N CYS A 36 -4.38 -11.65 -16.56
CA CYS A 36 -4.29 -10.96 -15.28
C CYS A 36 -3.40 -11.75 -14.31
N TYR A 37 -2.20 -11.25 -14.05
CA TYR A 37 -1.33 -11.82 -13.02
C TYR A 37 -1.75 -11.33 -11.63
N ARG A 38 -2.00 -12.27 -10.72
CA ARG A 38 -2.33 -11.95 -9.33
C ARG A 38 -1.08 -11.44 -8.62
N ALA A 39 -1.18 -10.29 -7.96
CA ALA A 39 -0.15 -9.77 -7.07
C ALA A 39 -0.63 -9.77 -5.61
N ASP A 40 0.32 -9.78 -4.68
CA ASP A 40 0.13 -9.32 -3.31
C ASP A 40 0.90 -8.01 -3.15
N SER A 41 0.32 -7.03 -2.46
CA SER A 41 0.82 -5.66 -2.47
C SER A 41 0.62 -4.97 -1.14
N MET A 42 1.54 -4.07 -0.82
CA MET A 42 1.39 -3.06 0.23
C MET A 42 1.64 -1.67 -0.38
N GLU A 43 1.00 -0.67 0.20
CA GLU A 43 1.23 0.73 -0.16
C GLU A 43 1.29 1.55 1.13
N ALA A 44 2.32 2.37 1.24
CA ALA A 44 2.56 3.25 2.37
C ALA A 44 2.51 4.71 1.93
N PHE A 45 1.96 5.58 2.77
CA PHE A 45 1.77 7.00 2.52
C PHE A 45 2.59 7.82 3.49
N PHE A 46 3.32 8.81 2.99
CA PHE A 46 4.24 9.65 3.75
C PHE A 46 4.03 11.13 3.44
N ASP A 47 4.45 11.99 4.35
CA ASP A 47 4.66 13.40 4.07
C ASP A 47 5.78 13.57 3.03
N ALA A 48 5.45 14.12 1.87
CA ALA A 48 6.43 14.34 0.80
C ALA A 48 7.44 15.44 1.16
N HIS A 49 7.15 16.31 2.13
CA HIS A 49 8.07 17.36 2.57
C HIS A 49 9.06 16.90 3.65
N ALA A 50 8.75 15.83 4.37
CA ALA A 50 9.57 15.36 5.49
C ALA A 50 10.74 14.44 5.07
N GLY A 51 10.81 14.03 3.81
CA GLY A 51 11.88 13.14 3.30
C GLY A 51 11.73 11.65 3.66
N ALA A 52 10.82 11.29 4.57
CA ALA A 52 10.65 9.92 5.05
C ALA A 52 10.37 8.88 3.95
N HIS A 53 9.69 9.26 2.87
CA HIS A 53 9.47 8.39 1.70
C HIS A 53 10.76 8.08 0.93
N ILE A 54 11.71 9.02 0.88
CA ILE A 54 13.03 8.81 0.27
C ILE A 54 13.81 7.82 1.13
N ASP A 55 13.88 8.06 2.44
CA ASP A 55 14.58 7.15 3.34
C ASP A 55 13.98 5.74 3.32
N PHE A 56 12.64 5.64 3.24
CA PHE A 56 11.96 4.35 3.09
C PHE A 56 12.44 3.58 1.85
N VAL A 57 12.52 4.27 0.70
CA VAL A 57 12.99 3.67 -0.55
C VAL A 57 14.47 3.32 -0.48
N GLU A 58 15.31 4.24 -0.04
CA GLU A 58 16.76 4.09 -0.08
C GLU A 58 17.29 3.12 0.97
N GLN A 59 16.70 3.12 2.17
CA GLN A 59 17.25 2.40 3.32
C GLN A 59 16.50 1.10 3.63
N ASP A 60 15.18 1.03 3.41
CA ASP A 60 14.40 -0.15 3.78
C ASP A 60 14.02 -1.00 2.58
N LEU A 61 13.51 -0.37 1.51
CA LEU A 61 13.06 -1.08 0.31
C LEU A 61 14.21 -1.81 -0.39
N PHE A 62 15.30 -1.09 -0.68
CA PHE A 62 16.45 -1.72 -1.30
C PHE A 62 17.14 -2.73 -0.38
N ALA A 63 17.17 -2.48 0.94
CA ALA A 63 17.70 -3.44 1.90
C ALA A 63 16.88 -4.74 1.91
N ALA A 64 15.55 -4.67 1.94
CA ALA A 64 14.69 -5.85 1.91
C ALA A 64 14.88 -6.69 0.63
N PHE A 65 15.07 -6.03 -0.52
CA PHE A 65 15.33 -6.72 -1.78
C PHE A 65 16.72 -7.36 -1.82
N GLU A 66 17.73 -6.65 -1.31
CA GLU A 66 19.10 -7.15 -1.18
C GLU A 66 19.16 -8.37 -0.24
N GLU A 67 18.45 -8.33 0.88
CA GLU A 67 18.33 -9.46 1.82
C GLU A 67 17.64 -10.66 1.19
N SER A 68 16.56 -10.43 0.42
CA SER A 68 15.91 -11.50 -0.35
C SER A 68 16.88 -12.13 -1.34
N ALA A 69 17.64 -11.31 -2.08
CA ALA A 69 18.62 -11.78 -3.05
C ALA A 69 19.75 -12.58 -2.39
N LYS A 70 20.29 -12.12 -1.25
CA LYS A 70 21.30 -12.83 -0.46
C LYS A 70 20.79 -14.19 0.06
N ALA A 71 19.51 -14.28 0.37
CA ALA A 71 18.84 -15.54 0.73
C ALA A 71 18.53 -16.44 -0.48
N GLY A 72 18.94 -16.06 -1.70
CA GLY A 72 18.64 -16.82 -2.92
C GLY A 72 17.19 -16.74 -3.38
N ARG A 73 16.40 -15.81 -2.83
CA ARG A 73 14.98 -15.62 -3.15
C ARG A 73 14.81 -14.53 -4.20
N THR A 74 13.94 -14.78 -5.18
CA THR A 74 13.62 -13.82 -6.24
C THR A 74 12.54 -12.86 -5.74
N VAL A 75 12.71 -11.57 -6.01
CA VAL A 75 11.62 -10.58 -5.90
C VAL A 75 11.19 -10.23 -7.33
N ALA A 76 9.91 -10.44 -7.66
CA ALA A 76 9.38 -10.07 -8.97
C ALA A 76 8.06 -9.31 -8.81
N GLY A 77 7.98 -8.12 -9.39
CA GLY A 77 6.91 -7.18 -9.15
C GLY A 77 7.27 -5.79 -9.66
N TYR A 78 6.56 -4.78 -9.16
CA TYR A 78 6.89 -3.38 -9.40
C TYR A 78 6.88 -2.58 -8.09
N VAL A 79 7.57 -1.44 -8.15
CA VAL A 79 7.49 -0.39 -7.14
C VAL A 79 6.96 0.86 -7.84
N SER A 80 5.94 1.51 -7.28
CA SER A 80 5.38 2.74 -7.81
C SER A 80 5.39 3.85 -6.78
N LEU A 81 5.60 5.10 -7.23
CA LEU A 81 5.50 6.28 -6.40
C LEU A 81 4.43 7.20 -6.98
N ARG A 82 3.50 7.67 -6.15
CA ARG A 82 2.42 8.57 -6.55
C ARG A 82 2.33 9.76 -5.61
N PHE A 83 2.21 10.95 -6.17
CA PHE A 83 2.06 12.18 -5.39
C PHE A 83 0.64 12.68 -5.46
N THR A 84 0.04 12.94 -4.31
CA THR A 84 -1.36 13.37 -4.19
C THR A 84 -1.46 14.54 -3.23
N ARG A 85 -2.52 15.36 -3.40
CA ARG A 85 -2.85 16.40 -2.43
C ARG A 85 -3.58 15.80 -1.23
N ARG A 86 -3.57 16.57 -0.14
CA ARG A 86 -4.38 16.31 1.05
C ARG A 86 -5.84 16.05 0.72
N SER A 87 -6.40 15.00 1.31
CA SER A 87 -7.82 14.68 1.31
C SER A 87 -8.51 15.24 2.55
N SER A 88 -9.80 15.59 2.42
CA SER A 88 -10.65 16.03 3.53
C SER A 88 -11.37 14.88 4.25
N ALA A 89 -11.25 13.64 3.77
CA ALA A 89 -11.88 12.49 4.41
C ALA A 89 -11.13 12.08 5.68
N LEU A 90 -11.87 11.75 6.74
CA LEU A 90 -11.32 11.53 8.10
C LEU A 90 -10.34 10.35 8.18
N LEU A 91 -10.55 9.33 7.34
CA LEU A 91 -9.72 8.13 7.27
C LEU A 91 -8.83 8.08 6.01
N ALA A 92 -8.70 9.19 5.27
CA ALA A 92 -7.82 9.20 4.11
C ALA A 92 -6.35 9.07 4.53
N MET A 93 -5.58 8.32 3.75
CA MET A 93 -4.13 8.17 3.96
C MET A 93 -3.35 9.36 3.40
N GLN A 94 -3.97 10.12 2.48
CA GLN A 94 -3.45 11.38 1.92
C GLN A 94 -3.65 12.54 2.90
N ARG A 95 -2.90 12.56 4.00
CA ARG A 95 -3.13 13.46 5.14
C ARG A 95 -2.30 14.72 5.13
N TRP A 96 -1.23 14.74 4.34
CA TRP A 96 -0.29 15.86 4.24
C TRP A 96 -0.58 16.69 2.99
N ASP A 97 -0.14 17.94 3.00
CA ASP A 97 -0.38 18.89 1.90
C ASP A 97 0.05 18.32 0.54
N VAL A 98 1.21 17.65 0.54
CA VAL A 98 1.62 16.72 -0.51
C VAL A 98 1.94 15.38 0.15
N THR A 99 1.21 14.35 -0.24
CA THR A 99 1.45 12.98 0.20
C THR A 99 2.15 12.20 -0.92
N CYS A 100 3.26 11.54 -0.59
CA CYS A 100 3.87 10.54 -1.45
C CYS A 100 3.38 9.17 -1.01
N SER A 101 2.79 8.39 -1.91
CA SER A 101 2.55 6.98 -1.69
C SER A 101 3.60 6.13 -2.40
N VAL A 102 4.09 5.10 -1.72
CA VAL A 102 5.04 4.12 -2.22
C VAL A 102 4.36 2.76 -2.18
N GLU A 103 4.11 2.20 -3.34
CA GLU A 103 3.49 0.88 -3.50
C GLU A 103 4.53 -0.15 -3.91
N VAL A 104 4.46 -1.33 -3.30
CA VAL A 104 5.24 -2.50 -3.66
C VAL A 104 4.28 -3.65 -3.95
N ALA A 105 4.19 -4.04 -5.22
CA ALA A 105 3.31 -5.11 -5.68
C ALA A 105 4.12 -6.27 -6.25
N LEU A 106 4.04 -7.44 -5.61
CA LEU A 106 4.81 -8.62 -5.93
C LEU A 106 3.93 -9.72 -6.51
N LEU A 107 4.42 -10.42 -7.54
CA LEU A 107 3.69 -11.51 -8.19
C LEU A 107 3.41 -12.65 -7.20
N LYS A 108 2.15 -13.08 -7.10
CA LYS A 108 1.73 -14.10 -6.16
C LYS A 108 2.38 -15.46 -6.44
N GLY A 109 2.73 -16.18 -5.37
CA GLY A 109 3.30 -17.53 -5.45
C GLY A 109 4.83 -17.56 -5.47
N ILE A 110 5.49 -16.42 -5.30
CA ILE A 110 6.94 -16.33 -5.11
C ILE A 110 7.26 -16.42 -3.63
N GLU A 111 8.17 -17.33 -3.28
CA GLU A 111 8.67 -17.54 -1.92
C GLU A 111 9.37 -16.29 -1.40
N GLY A 112 9.07 -15.88 -0.16
CA GLY A 112 9.65 -14.69 0.46
C GLY A 112 8.84 -13.40 0.31
N ASN A 113 7.80 -13.38 -0.54
CA ASN A 113 7.02 -12.16 -0.76
C ASN A 113 6.36 -11.64 0.52
N ALA A 114 5.75 -12.54 1.31
CA ALA A 114 5.03 -12.13 2.52
C ALA A 114 5.99 -11.53 3.55
N GLU A 115 7.18 -12.09 3.68
CA GLU A 115 8.24 -11.61 4.55
C GLU A 115 8.74 -10.22 4.10
N VAL A 116 9.01 -10.05 2.80
CA VAL A 116 9.41 -8.74 2.25
C VAL A 116 8.32 -7.69 2.51
N LEU A 117 7.06 -7.99 2.17
CA LEU A 117 5.96 -7.04 2.35
C LEU A 117 5.71 -6.71 3.84
N ASN A 118 5.83 -7.68 4.75
CA ASN A 118 5.73 -7.44 6.19
C ASN A 118 6.86 -6.55 6.72
N THR A 119 8.10 -6.80 6.29
CA THR A 119 9.25 -5.96 6.67
C THR A 119 9.05 -4.52 6.23
N LEU A 120 8.56 -4.31 5.01
CA LEU A 120 8.31 -2.99 4.46
C LEU A 120 7.13 -2.28 5.14
N GLU A 121 6.07 -3.01 5.52
CA GLU A 121 4.97 -2.44 6.29
C GLU A 121 5.44 -1.91 7.65
N LEU A 122 6.24 -2.70 8.37
CA LEU A 122 6.81 -2.29 9.66
C LEU A 122 7.76 -1.08 9.51
N ALA A 123 8.62 -1.10 8.50
CA ALA A 123 9.53 0.02 8.23
C ALA A 123 8.78 1.31 7.89
N ALA A 124 7.71 1.22 7.10
CA ALA A 124 6.86 2.36 6.79
C ALA A 124 6.23 2.97 8.05
N LEU A 125 5.69 2.13 8.95
CA LEU A 125 5.13 2.58 10.22
C LEU A 125 6.17 3.25 11.12
N GLN A 126 7.39 2.70 11.19
CA GLN A 126 8.50 3.28 11.97
C GLN A 126 8.91 4.67 11.47
N ARG A 127 8.71 4.94 10.18
CA ARG A 127 8.95 6.25 9.56
C ARG A 127 7.75 7.20 9.60
N GLY A 128 6.71 6.85 10.36
CA GLY A 128 5.50 7.67 10.48
C GLY A 128 4.58 7.63 9.26
N GLY A 129 4.77 6.64 8.37
CA GLY A 129 3.88 6.39 7.25
C GLY A 129 2.56 5.75 7.68
N THR A 130 1.54 5.85 6.83
CA THR A 130 0.27 5.12 6.99
C THR A 130 0.09 4.07 5.92
N ILE A 131 -0.55 2.95 6.25
CA ILE A 131 -0.71 1.81 5.35
C ILE A 131 -2.05 1.85 4.62
N HIS A 132 -2.03 1.40 3.36
CA HIS A 132 -3.20 1.37 2.48
C HIS A 132 -4.34 0.51 3.04
N TRP A 133 -5.57 1.03 3.08
CA TRP A 133 -6.73 0.28 3.61
C TRP A 133 -7.16 -0.92 2.76
N GLY A 134 -7.12 -0.76 1.43
CA GLY A 134 -7.53 -1.79 0.46
C GLY A 134 -6.42 -2.74 -0.01
N GLN A 135 -5.27 -2.75 0.66
CA GLN A 135 -4.15 -3.65 0.33
C GLN A 135 -3.70 -4.40 1.60
N ARG A 136 -2.56 -5.09 1.56
CA ARG A 136 -1.99 -5.71 2.75
C ARG A 136 -1.78 -4.63 3.83
N ASN A 137 -2.39 -4.87 4.98
CA ASN A 137 -2.40 -3.95 6.10
C ASN A 137 -2.51 -4.74 7.40
N GLY A 138 -1.40 -4.94 8.10
CA GLY A 138 -1.32 -5.62 9.39
C GLY A 138 -1.44 -4.71 10.61
N THR A 139 -1.82 -3.43 10.43
CA THR A 139 -1.93 -2.49 11.55
C THR A 139 -3.00 -2.91 12.56
N ASP A 140 -2.72 -2.63 13.83
CA ASP A 140 -3.66 -2.79 14.94
C ASP A 140 -4.32 -1.46 15.33
N ALA A 141 -5.26 -1.51 16.26
CA ALA A 141 -5.97 -0.32 16.75
C ALA A 141 -5.05 0.76 17.32
N ALA A 142 -3.91 0.40 17.93
CA ALA A 142 -2.97 1.36 18.50
C ALA A 142 -2.20 2.10 17.40
N ALA A 143 -1.70 1.37 16.40
CA ALA A 143 -1.04 1.95 15.23
C ALA A 143 -2.00 2.85 14.42
N VAL A 144 -3.26 2.43 14.29
CA VAL A 144 -4.31 3.24 13.64
C VAL A 144 -4.62 4.49 14.45
N ALA A 145 -4.81 4.41 15.76
CA ALA A 145 -5.07 5.59 16.60
C ALA A 145 -3.89 6.58 16.60
N ALA A 146 -2.65 6.09 16.66
CA ALA A 146 -1.45 6.92 16.55
C ALA A 146 -1.35 7.59 15.18
N SER A 147 -1.81 6.90 14.14
CA SER A 147 -1.86 7.45 12.81
C SER A 147 -2.95 8.51 12.71
N TYR A 148 -4.23 8.21 12.95
CA TYR A 148 -5.36 9.04 12.55
C TYR A 148 -5.92 9.89 13.71
N PRO A 149 -5.60 11.20 13.79
CA PRO A 149 -6.04 12.04 14.92
C PRO A 149 -7.55 12.28 14.92
N GLU A 150 -8.19 12.17 13.74
CA GLU A 150 -9.63 12.35 13.56
C GLU A 150 -10.43 11.06 13.80
N LEU A 151 -9.81 9.98 14.30
CA LEU A 151 -10.46 8.68 14.46
C LEU A 151 -11.69 8.73 15.38
N GLU A 152 -11.64 9.50 16.48
CA GLU A 152 -12.79 9.70 17.36
C GLU A 152 -13.96 10.40 16.65
N ARG A 153 -13.63 11.38 15.81
CA ARG A 153 -14.64 12.08 15.02
C ARG A 153 -15.26 11.13 14.00
N TRP A 154 -14.47 10.26 13.37
CA TRP A 154 -14.97 9.21 12.50
C TRP A 154 -15.94 8.30 13.25
N ARG A 155 -15.53 7.75 14.40
CA ARG A 155 -16.37 6.86 15.23
C ARG A 155 -17.69 7.53 15.60
N LYS A 156 -17.65 8.79 16.04
CA LYS A 156 -18.87 9.56 16.35
C LYS A 156 -19.80 9.69 15.14
N ARG A 157 -19.26 10.03 13.96
CA ARG A 157 -20.07 10.13 12.73
C ARG A 157 -20.64 8.78 12.31
N LEU A 158 -19.88 7.71 12.49
CA LEU A 158 -20.35 6.36 12.21
C LEU A 158 -21.51 5.97 13.13
N THR A 159 -21.43 6.29 14.43
CA THR A 159 -22.57 6.12 15.37
C THR A 159 -23.81 6.89 14.91
N GLU A 160 -23.65 8.14 14.47
CA GLU A 160 -24.77 8.97 13.97
C GLU A 160 -25.40 8.37 12.70
N ILE A 161 -24.59 7.80 11.80
CA ILE A 161 -25.06 7.15 10.56
C ILE A 161 -25.78 5.84 10.86
N ILE A 162 -25.27 5.04 11.80
CA ILE A 162 -25.91 3.79 12.23
C ILE A 162 -27.25 4.10 12.91
N GLY A 163 -27.30 5.14 13.76
CA GLY A 163 -28.50 5.55 14.47
C GLY A 163 -29.12 4.41 15.29
N ASP A 164 -30.41 4.16 15.08
CA ASP A 164 -31.15 3.04 15.69
C ASP A 164 -30.94 1.71 14.94
N GLY A 165 -30.05 1.69 13.94
CA GLY A 165 -29.64 0.50 13.23
C GLY A 165 -28.89 -0.48 14.14
N ARG A 166 -28.70 -1.71 13.66
CA ARG A 166 -27.98 -2.74 14.43
C ARG A 166 -26.46 -2.46 14.38
N PRO A 167 -25.79 -2.27 15.53
CA PRO A 167 -24.33 -2.19 15.57
C PRO A 167 -23.70 -3.43 14.92
N GLY A 168 -22.61 -3.22 14.18
CA GLY A 168 -21.89 -4.30 13.49
C GLY A 168 -22.48 -4.74 12.14
N THR A 169 -23.53 -4.08 11.62
CA THR A 169 -24.13 -4.46 10.31
C THR A 169 -23.16 -4.30 9.14
N PHE A 170 -22.32 -3.26 9.17
CA PHE A 170 -21.33 -2.96 8.12
C PHE A 170 -19.88 -3.12 8.63
N ASP A 171 -19.70 -4.00 9.61
CA ASP A 171 -18.42 -4.25 10.30
C ASP A 171 -17.90 -5.65 9.96
N ASN A 172 -16.60 -5.86 10.18
CA ASN A 172 -15.93 -7.15 10.09
C ASN A 172 -14.68 -7.18 10.98
N ASP A 173 -14.01 -8.33 11.02
CA ASP A 173 -12.79 -8.52 11.81
C ASP A 173 -11.67 -7.52 11.46
N PHE A 174 -11.64 -7.03 10.22
CA PHE A 174 -10.65 -6.03 9.82
C PHE A 174 -10.90 -4.68 10.52
N CYS A 175 -12.15 -4.20 10.48
CA CYS A 175 -12.56 -2.93 11.09
C CYS A 175 -12.40 -2.96 12.62
N SER A 176 -12.86 -4.03 13.27
CA SER A 176 -12.74 -4.20 14.72
C SER A 176 -11.28 -4.31 15.19
N ALA A 177 -10.42 -5.09 14.52
CA ALA A 177 -9.01 -5.22 14.89
C ALA A 177 -8.22 -3.91 14.76
N ARG A 178 -8.70 -2.98 13.94
CA ARG A 178 -8.13 -1.62 13.72
C ARG A 178 -8.85 -0.54 14.52
N GLY A 179 -9.84 -0.91 15.31
CA GLY A 179 -10.63 0.01 16.12
C GLY A 179 -11.34 1.07 15.27
N LEU A 180 -11.78 0.76 14.06
CA LEU A 180 -12.47 1.75 13.22
C LEU A 180 -13.89 2.04 13.73
N GLU A 181 -14.45 1.12 14.51
CA GLU A 181 -15.81 1.17 15.00
C GLU A 181 -15.95 1.95 16.32
N PRO A 182 -17.17 2.43 16.65
CA PRO A 182 -17.47 2.98 17.97
C PRO A 182 -17.15 1.94 19.04
N GLN A 183 -16.44 2.37 20.09
CA GLN A 183 -16.20 1.52 21.25
C GLN A 183 -17.52 1.41 22.05
N PRO A 184 -17.86 0.22 22.58
CA PRO A 184 -19.03 0.03 23.42
C PRO A 184 -18.98 0.81 24.74
#